data_AF-U2KYY5-F1
#
_entry.id   AF-U2KYY5-F1
#
_cell.length_a   1.000
_cell.length_b   1.000
_cell.length_c   1.000
_cell.angle_alpha   90.00
_cell.angle_beta   90.00
_cell.angle_gamma   90.00
#
_symmetry.space_group_name_H-M   'P 1'
#
loop_
_entity.id
_entity.type
_entity.pdbx_description
1 polymer ?
#
loop_
_entity_poly.entity_id
_entity_poly.type
_entity_poly.pdbx_seq_one_letter_code
_entity_poly.pdbx_strand_id
1 'polypeptide(L)'
;MTISQRIFQLLKSKGKMQKELAAYTGISTAAISDWKTHGTNPSSDKIVAIAEFLGTSPEYILTGKESENNLSENEIEVLHIYRKFSDRDQIKIIGRLEQMYENKRQDSLESMLRNQEENYSHTTTKTNTGESEQSGIDINALKNAKDSSDEY
;
A
#
# COMPACT_ATOMS: atom_id res chain seq x y z
N MET A 1 14.43 -13.59 -16.33
CA MET A 1 14.10 -12.70 -17.47
C MET A 1 15.13 -11.58 -17.52
N THR A 2 15.83 -11.40 -18.64
CA THR A 2 16.76 -10.27 -18.86
C THR A 2 16.01 -8.99 -19.26
N ILE A 3 16.70 -7.85 -19.28
CA ILE A 3 16.14 -6.58 -19.75
C ILE A 3 15.70 -6.69 -21.21
N SER A 4 16.55 -7.24 -22.09
CA SER A 4 16.20 -7.46 -23.49
C SER A 4 14.96 -8.36 -23.66
N GLN A 5 14.90 -9.49 -22.96
CA GLN A 5 13.73 -10.38 -22.98
C GLN A 5 12.45 -9.65 -22.58
N ARG A 6 12.51 -8.81 -21.53
CA ARG A 6 11.39 -8.02 -21.05
C ARG A 6 10.91 -6.99 -22.09
N ILE A 7 11.83 -6.28 -22.73
CA ILE A 7 11.52 -5.33 -23.82
C ILE A 7 10.77 -6.04 -24.95
N PHE A 8 11.22 -7.22 -25.37
CA PHE A 8 10.55 -7.98 -26.44
C PHE A 8 9.18 -8.53 -26.02
N GLN A 9 9.03 -8.94 -24.77
CA GLN A 9 7.71 -9.33 -24.24
C GLN A 9 6.74 -8.15 -24.26
N LEU A 10 7.18 -6.96 -23.85
CA LEU A 10 6.37 -5.73 -23.86
C LEU A 10 6.00 -5.28 -25.27
N LEU A 11 6.93 -5.37 -26.23
CA LEU A 11 6.63 -5.11 -27.64
C LEU A 11 5.51 -6.04 -28.12
N LYS A 12 5.62 -7.34 -27.84
CA LYS A 12 4.63 -8.33 -28.23
C LYS A 12 3.27 -8.09 -27.56
N SER A 13 3.24 -7.87 -26.24
CA SER A 13 1.98 -7.69 -25.51
C SER A 13 1.25 -6.41 -25.90
N LYS A 14 1.99 -5.36 -26.30
CA LYS A 14 1.42 -4.07 -26.72
C LYS A 14 1.24 -3.94 -28.24
N GLY A 15 1.50 -5.00 -29.02
CA GLY A 15 1.37 -4.97 -30.48
C GLY A 15 2.32 -4.00 -31.18
N LYS A 16 3.43 -3.62 -30.53
CA LYS A 16 4.44 -2.68 -31.04
C LYS A 16 5.56 -3.42 -31.78
N MET A 17 6.09 -2.81 -32.84
CA MET A 17 7.13 -3.37 -33.69
C MET A 17 8.52 -2.83 -33.32
N GLN A 18 9.57 -3.63 -33.55
CA GLN A 18 10.96 -3.19 -33.33
C GLN A 18 11.35 -1.97 -34.17
N LYS A 19 10.82 -1.86 -35.39
CA LYS A 19 11.05 -0.69 -36.27
C LYS A 19 10.49 0.60 -35.67
N GLU A 20 9.41 0.51 -34.91
CA GLU A 20 8.79 1.67 -34.24
C GLU A 20 9.61 2.07 -33.02
N LEU A 21 10.10 1.08 -32.26
CA LEU A 21 11.04 1.34 -31.17
C LEU A 21 12.31 2.01 -31.68
N ALA A 22 12.87 1.53 -32.79
CA ALA A 22 14.04 2.12 -33.45
C ALA A 22 13.79 3.58 -33.86
N ALA A 23 12.66 3.83 -34.54
CA ALA A 23 12.29 5.17 -34.98
C ALA A 23 12.10 6.14 -33.80
N TYR A 24 11.53 5.67 -32.69
CA TYR A 24 11.29 6.51 -31.51
C TYR A 24 12.56 6.80 -30.71
N THR A 25 13.40 5.77 -30.48
CA THR A 25 14.56 5.87 -29.60
C THR A 25 15.84 6.31 -30.31
N GLY A 26 15.85 6.32 -31.64
CA GLY A 26 17.06 6.54 -32.45
C GLY A 26 18.04 5.36 -32.44
N ILE A 27 17.68 4.24 -31.80
CA ILE A 27 18.50 3.02 -31.75
C ILE A 27 18.34 2.27 -33.07
N SER A 28 19.44 1.79 -33.65
CA SER A 28 19.36 1.03 -34.90
C SER A 28 18.60 -0.28 -34.72
N THR A 29 17.85 -0.68 -35.75
CA THR A 29 17.14 -1.98 -35.79
C THR A 29 18.11 -3.16 -35.65
N ALA A 30 19.34 -3.02 -36.16
CA ALA A 30 20.42 -3.98 -35.98
C ALA A 30 20.77 -4.15 -34.49
N ALA A 31 21.03 -3.04 -33.76
CA ALA A 31 21.34 -3.10 -32.34
C ALA A 31 20.19 -3.72 -31.51
N ILE A 32 18.94 -3.40 -31.84
CA ILE A 32 17.78 -4.03 -31.19
C ILE A 32 17.76 -5.54 -31.46
N SER A 33 17.99 -5.95 -32.70
CA SER A 33 18.03 -7.37 -33.08
C SER A 33 19.15 -8.12 -32.38
N ASP A 34 20.33 -7.50 -32.22
CA ASP A 34 21.49 -8.07 -31.55
C ASP A 34 21.21 -8.40 -30.07
N TRP A 35 20.39 -7.59 -29.38
CA TRP A 35 19.98 -7.89 -28.00
C TRP A 35 19.25 -9.23 -27.88
N LYS A 36 18.47 -9.59 -28.92
CA LYS A 36 17.76 -10.87 -28.98
C LYS A 36 18.70 -12.03 -29.33
N THR A 37 19.57 -11.82 -30.32
CA THR A 37 20.45 -12.86 -30.86
C THR A 37 21.60 -13.19 -29.93
N HIS A 38 22.22 -12.16 -29.35
CA HIS A 38 23.43 -12.28 -28.52
C HIS A 38 23.15 -12.19 -27.02
N GLY A 39 21.88 -12.03 -26.62
CA GLY A 39 21.49 -11.92 -25.22
C GLY A 39 22.05 -10.67 -24.52
N THR A 40 22.42 -9.64 -25.28
CA THR A 40 22.90 -8.37 -24.74
C THR A 40 21.73 -7.48 -24.32
N ASN A 41 22.01 -6.48 -23.49
CA ASN A 41 21.02 -5.51 -23.02
C ASN A 41 21.32 -4.12 -23.62
N PRO A 42 20.29 -3.26 -23.76
CA PRO A 42 20.53 -1.84 -23.99
C PRO A 42 21.38 -1.26 -22.86
N SER A 43 22.20 -0.26 -23.20
CA SER A 43 22.90 0.58 -22.23
C SER A 43 21.90 1.43 -21.42
N SER A 44 22.29 1.84 -20.22
CA SER A 44 21.40 2.51 -19.24
C SER A 44 20.80 3.81 -19.75
N ASP A 45 21.55 4.56 -20.57
CA ASP A 45 21.13 5.81 -21.24
C ASP A 45 19.89 5.63 -22.14
N LYS A 46 19.64 4.41 -22.64
CA LYS A 46 18.52 4.11 -23.54
C LYS A 46 17.23 3.74 -22.79
N ILE A 47 17.33 3.41 -21.50
CA ILE A 47 16.24 2.78 -20.75
C ILE A 47 15.03 3.70 -20.63
N VAL A 48 15.25 5.00 -20.40
CA VAL A 48 14.17 5.98 -20.25
C VAL A 48 13.35 6.08 -21.54
N ALA A 49 14.01 6.29 -22.68
CA ALA A 49 13.33 6.38 -23.98
C ALA A 49 12.60 5.08 -24.35
N ILE A 50 13.16 3.93 -24.01
CA ILE A 50 12.50 2.62 -24.21
C ILE A 50 11.25 2.51 -23.33
N ALA A 51 11.33 2.92 -22.07
CA ALA A 51 10.20 2.87 -21.13
C ALA A 51 9.05 3.80 -21.57
N GLU A 52 9.37 5.02 -22.02
CA GLU A 52 8.42 5.96 -22.60
C GLU A 52 7.70 5.38 -23.82
N PHE A 53 8.45 4.83 -24.78
CA PHE A 53 7.87 4.20 -25.97
C PHE A 53 6.91 3.04 -25.63
N LEU A 54 7.27 2.26 -24.60
CA LEU A 54 6.50 1.10 -24.15
C LEU A 54 5.39 1.48 -23.17
N GLY A 55 5.32 2.73 -22.69
CA GLY A 55 4.35 3.16 -21.68
C GLY A 55 4.45 2.32 -20.39
N THR A 56 5.66 2.25 -19.83
CA THR A 56 5.96 1.62 -18.54
C THR A 56 7.05 2.44 -17.83
N SER A 57 7.48 2.02 -16.63
CA SER A 57 8.54 2.71 -15.89
C SER A 57 9.93 2.18 -16.26
N PRO A 58 10.98 3.03 -16.23
CA PRO A 58 12.37 2.59 -16.31
C PRO A 58 12.70 1.50 -15.27
N GLU A 59 12.14 1.63 -14.07
CA GLU A 59 12.25 0.65 -12.98
C GLU A 59 11.74 -0.72 -13.42
N TYR A 60 10.53 -0.80 -14.00
CA TYR A 60 10.00 -2.05 -14.53
C TYR A 60 10.88 -2.63 -15.63
N ILE A 61 11.39 -1.80 -16.54
CA ILE A 61 12.31 -2.25 -17.60
C ILE A 61 13.59 -2.85 -17.01
N LEU A 62 14.11 -2.33 -15.90
CA LEU A 62 15.33 -2.81 -15.27
C LEU A 62 15.07 -4.05 -14.41
N THR A 63 14.15 -3.95 -13.45
CA THR A 63 13.96 -4.94 -12.38
C THR A 63 12.86 -5.94 -12.67
N GLY A 64 11.89 -5.59 -13.52
CA GLY A 64 10.70 -6.40 -13.81
C GLY A 64 9.68 -6.43 -12.68
N LYS A 65 9.85 -5.57 -11.68
CA LYS A 65 8.86 -5.34 -10.62
C LYS A 65 8.02 -4.16 -11.07
N GLU A 66 6.70 -4.36 -11.18
CA GLU A 66 5.80 -3.22 -11.31
C GLU A 66 5.98 -2.38 -10.06
N SER A 67 6.10 -1.06 -10.21
CA SER A 67 5.91 -0.18 -9.06
C SER A 67 4.49 -0.44 -8.57
N GLU A 68 4.31 -0.78 -7.29
CA GLU A 68 3.00 -1.04 -6.67
C GLU A 68 2.14 0.24 -6.56
N ASN A 69 2.07 1.04 -7.62
CA ASN A 69 1.20 2.21 -7.74
C ASN A 69 -0.19 1.79 -8.24
N ASN A 70 -0.67 0.60 -7.84
CA ASN A 70 -2.03 0.17 -8.14
C ASN A 70 -2.96 0.71 -7.06
N LEU A 71 -3.22 2.01 -7.13
CA LEU A 71 -4.28 2.62 -6.36
C LEU A 71 -5.62 2.02 -6.78
N SER A 72 -6.45 1.66 -5.80
CA SER A 72 -7.86 1.31 -6.00
C SER A 72 -8.64 2.49 -6.60
N GLU A 73 -9.80 2.21 -7.18
CA GLU A 73 -10.69 3.25 -7.74
C GLU A 73 -11.03 4.33 -6.69
N ASN A 74 -11.26 3.92 -5.44
CA ASN A 74 -11.52 4.84 -4.33
C ASN A 74 -10.31 5.73 -4.02
N GLU A 75 -9.09 5.18 -4.01
CA GLU A 75 -7.87 5.96 -3.78
C GLU A 75 -7.63 6.97 -4.91
N ILE A 76 -7.90 6.58 -6.16
CA ILE A 76 -7.84 7.48 -7.32
C ILE A 76 -8.83 8.63 -7.17
N GLU A 77 -10.08 8.34 -6.78
CA GLU A 77 -11.12 9.35 -6.59
C GLU A 77 -10.74 10.32 -5.46
N VAL A 78 -10.26 9.80 -4.32
CA VAL A 78 -9.77 10.62 -3.20
C VAL A 78 -8.65 11.55 -3.66
N LEU A 79 -7.63 11.03 -4.37
CA LEU A 79 -6.52 11.85 -4.87
C LEU A 79 -6.99 12.90 -5.89
N HIS A 80 -7.93 12.54 -6.77
CA HIS A 80 -8.47 13.47 -7.77
C HIS A 80 -9.14 14.69 -7.11
N ILE A 81 -9.91 14.45 -6.05
CA ILE A 81 -10.57 15.52 -5.29
C ILE A 81 -9.56 16.29 -4.44
N TYR A 82 -8.69 15.58 -3.72
CA TYR A 82 -7.69 16.13 -2.82
C TYR A 82 -6.75 17.12 -3.52
N ARG A 83 -6.29 16.81 -4.73
CA ARG A 83 -5.40 17.67 -5.53
C ARG A 83 -6.01 19.01 -5.95
N LYS A 84 -7.33 19.19 -5.85
CA LYS A 84 -8.01 20.46 -6.16
C LYS A 84 -7.95 21.46 -4.99
N PHE A 85 -7.57 21.01 -3.81
CA PHE A 85 -7.45 21.86 -2.62
C PHE A 85 -6.07 22.50 -2.50
N SER A 86 -6.02 23.66 -1.85
CA SER A 86 -4.75 24.29 -1.44
C SER A 86 -4.02 23.42 -0.42
N ASP A 87 -2.70 23.55 -0.31
CA ASP A 87 -1.90 22.82 0.68
C ASP A 87 -2.43 22.98 2.11
N ARG A 88 -2.91 24.20 2.45
CA ARG A 88 -3.50 24.48 3.75
C ARG A 88 -4.80 23.70 3.98
N ASP A 89 -5.64 23.58 2.95
CA ASP A 89 -6.90 22.84 3.07
C ASP A 89 -6.69 21.33 2.99
N GLN A 90 -5.71 20.87 2.22
CA GLN A 90 -5.22 19.50 2.22
C GLN A 90 -4.81 19.04 3.63
N ILE A 91 -4.03 19.85 4.36
CA ILE A 91 -3.66 19.55 5.77
C ILE A 91 -4.91 19.42 6.66
N LYS A 92 -5.90 20.31 6.50
CA LYS A 92 -7.15 20.22 7.27
C LYS A 92 -7.95 18.95 6.92
N ILE A 93 -7.96 18.54 5.66
CA ILE A 93 -8.63 17.33 5.20
C ILE A 93 -7.99 16.10 5.84
N ILE A 94 -6.65 16.04 5.85
CA ILE A 94 -5.90 14.96 6.53
C ILE A 94 -6.29 14.90 8.00
N GLY A 95 -6.21 16.01 8.74
CA GLY A 95 -6.55 16.01 10.17
C GLY A 95 -8.01 15.61 10.46
N ARG A 96 -8.95 15.97 9.57
CA ARG A 96 -10.35 15.51 9.69
C ARG A 96 -10.47 14.00 9.45
N LEU A 97 -9.76 13.47 8.45
CA LEU A 97 -9.78 12.04 8.14
C LEU A 97 -9.18 11.22 9.28
N GLU A 98 -8.07 11.67 9.87
CA GLU A 98 -7.45 11.09 11.06
C GLU A 98 -8.43 11.08 12.25
N GLN A 99 -9.06 12.22 12.55
CA GLN A 99 -10.06 12.30 13.63
C GLN A 99 -11.24 11.34 13.40
N MET A 100 -11.74 11.26 12.17
CA MET A 100 -12.83 10.34 11.82
C MET A 100 -12.42 8.87 12.02
N TYR A 101 -11.19 8.52 11.66
CA TYR A 101 -10.65 7.18 11.87
C TYR A 101 -10.53 6.83 13.34
N GLU A 102 -9.98 7.73 14.16
CA GLU A 102 -9.83 7.53 15.60
C GLU A 102 -11.17 7.39 16.31
N ASN A 103 -12.16 8.21 15.95
CA ASN A 103 -13.51 8.07 16.50
C ASN A 103 -14.10 6.69 16.20
N LYS A 104 -13.99 6.23 14.95
CA LYS A 104 -14.50 4.90 14.55
C LYS A 104 -13.77 3.77 15.30
N ARG A 105 -12.47 3.92 15.52
CA ARG A 105 -11.66 2.96 16.29
C ARG A 105 -12.11 2.92 17.75
N GLN A 106 -12.35 4.08 18.36
CA GLN A 106 -12.83 4.20 19.73
C GLN A 106 -14.22 3.59 19.91
N ASP A 107 -15.18 3.91 19.03
CA ASP A 107 -16.53 3.33 19.04
C ASP A 107 -16.49 1.80 18.96
N SER A 108 -15.58 1.27 18.13
CA SER A 108 -15.38 -0.17 17.98
C SER A 108 -14.83 -0.80 19.27
N LEU A 109 -13.88 -0.15 19.93
CA LEU A 109 -13.30 -0.61 21.19
C LEU A 109 -14.33 -0.59 22.33
N GLU A 110 -15.10 0.49 22.44
CA GLU A 110 -16.16 0.61 23.44
C GLU A 110 -17.22 -0.47 23.26
N SER A 111 -17.59 -0.75 22.01
CA SER A 111 -18.51 -1.85 21.69
C SER A 111 -17.95 -3.22 22.09
N MET A 112 -16.65 -3.45 21.91
CA MET A 112 -15.98 -4.71 22.32
C MET A 112 -15.93 -4.86 23.85
N LEU A 113 -15.60 -3.79 24.57
CA LEU A 113 -15.54 -3.80 26.04
C LEU A 113 -16.92 -4.07 26.64
N ARG A 114 -17.95 -3.40 26.15
CA ARG A 114 -19.34 -3.60 26.60
C ARG A 114 -19.80 -5.04 26.43
N ASN A 115 -19.48 -5.67 25.30
CA ASN A 115 -19.80 -7.08 25.06
C ASN A 115 -19.03 -8.04 25.99
N GLN A 116 -17.80 -7.69 26.40
CA GLN A 116 -17.05 -8.49 27.37
C GLN A 116 -17.64 -8.36 28.78
N GLU A 117 -18.04 -7.15 29.20
CA GLU A 117 -18.68 -6.91 30.50
C GLU A 117 -20.03 -7.61 30.62
N GLU A 118 -20.85 -7.60 29.55
CA GLU A 118 -22.12 -8.34 29.50
C GLU A 118 -21.91 -9.85 29.60
N ASN A 119 -20.89 -10.39 28.92
CA ASN A 119 -20.54 -11.81 29.02
C ASN A 119 -19.99 -12.20 30.41
N TYR A 120 -19.18 -11.35 31.06
CA TYR A 120 -18.69 -11.57 32.43
C TYR A 120 -19.80 -11.50 33.48
N SER A 121 -20.81 -10.64 33.27
CA SER A 121 -21.97 -10.52 34.16
C SER A 121 -22.89 -11.75 34.06
N HIS A 122 -23.00 -12.37 32.88
CA HIS A 122 -23.76 -13.61 32.67
C HIS A 122 -23.06 -14.88 33.16
N THR A 123 -21.72 -14.92 33.22
CA THR A 123 -20.99 -16.05 33.81
C THR A 123 -21.01 -16.00 35.34
N THR A 124 -20.85 -14.81 35.94
CA THR A 124 -20.87 -14.62 37.41
C THR A 124 -22.25 -14.86 38.05
N THR A 125 -23.34 -14.54 37.34
CA THR A 125 -24.70 -14.90 37.80
C THR A 125 -24.99 -16.39 37.72
N LYS A 126 -24.31 -17.15 36.85
CA LYS A 126 -24.42 -18.62 36.79
C LYS A 126 -23.53 -19.35 37.80
N THR A 127 -22.42 -18.75 38.24
CA THR A 127 -21.53 -19.36 39.24
C THR A 127 -21.99 -19.11 40.69
N ASN A 128 -22.77 -18.07 40.95
CA ASN A 128 -23.28 -17.78 42.31
C ASN A 128 -24.41 -18.70 42.82
N THR A 129 -24.75 -19.77 42.09
CA THR A 129 -25.58 -20.88 42.61
C THR A 129 -24.76 -22.08 43.12
N GLY A 130 -23.43 -21.95 43.29
CA GLY A 130 -22.63 -23.00 43.90
C GLY A 130 -21.27 -22.50 44.42
N GLU A 131 -21.20 -22.35 45.74
CA GLU A 131 -20.02 -22.40 46.63
C GLU A 131 -18.85 -21.40 46.45
N SER A 132 -18.40 -20.92 47.61
CA SER A 132 -17.36 -19.92 47.90
C SER A 132 -15.94 -20.35 47.56
N GLU A 133 -15.06 -19.42 47.14
CA GLU A 133 -13.75 -19.15 47.78
C GLU A 133 -12.97 -17.99 47.09
N GLN A 134 -12.28 -17.20 47.91
CA GLN A 134 -11.53 -15.98 47.61
C GLN A 134 -10.48 -16.09 46.48
N SER A 135 -10.48 -15.10 45.56
CA SER A 135 -9.28 -14.59 44.86
C SER A 135 -9.64 -13.31 44.09
N GLY A 136 -9.74 -12.18 44.79
CA GLY A 136 -9.97 -10.88 44.16
C GLY A 136 -8.70 -10.34 43.51
N ILE A 137 -8.72 -10.10 42.20
CA ILE A 137 -7.77 -9.20 41.54
C ILE A 137 -8.25 -7.78 41.82
N ASP A 138 -7.42 -6.98 42.49
CA ASP A 138 -7.74 -5.59 42.84
C ASP A 138 -7.68 -4.70 41.58
N ILE A 139 -8.86 -4.32 41.09
CA ILE A 139 -9.06 -3.51 39.87
C ILE A 139 -8.42 -2.11 40.00
N ASN A 140 -8.12 -1.64 41.21
CA ASN A 140 -7.43 -0.37 41.41
C ASN A 140 -5.97 -0.39 40.93
N ALA A 141 -5.33 -1.56 40.81
CA ALA A 141 -3.96 -1.67 40.32
C ALA A 141 -3.82 -1.42 38.81
N LEU A 142 -4.88 -1.60 38.02
CA LEU A 142 -4.86 -1.43 36.56
C LEU A 142 -5.13 0.01 36.12
N LYS A 143 -5.78 0.84 36.96
CA LYS A 143 -6.04 2.25 36.63
C LYS A 143 -4.79 3.13 36.71
N ASN A 144 -3.81 2.78 37.56
CA ASN A 144 -2.57 3.54 37.71
C ASN A 144 -1.51 3.26 36.63
N ALA A 145 -1.72 2.27 35.76
CA ALA A 145 -0.82 2.01 34.62
C ALA A 145 -1.06 2.94 33.42
N LYS A 146 -2.03 3.86 33.51
CA LYS A 146 -2.39 4.78 32.43
C LYS A 146 -1.55 6.08 32.40
N ASP A 147 -0.77 6.36 33.45
CA ASP A 147 0.00 7.61 33.58
C ASP A 147 1.51 7.47 33.31
N SER A 148 2.03 6.30 32.92
CA SER A 148 3.49 6.09 32.73
C SER A 148 3.93 5.72 31.31
N SER A 149 3.10 5.98 30.28
CA SER A 149 3.43 5.67 28.88
C SER A 149 3.69 6.91 28.02
N ASP A 150 3.59 8.12 28.57
CA ASP A 150 3.82 9.39 27.84
C ASP A 150 5.22 9.97 28.08
N GLU A 151 6.22 9.13 28.33
CA GLU A 151 7.62 9.50 28.18
C GLU A 151 8.34 8.42 27.37
N TYR A 152 8.48 8.64 26.07
CA TYR A 152 9.73 8.53 25.28
C TYR A 152 9.49 8.94 23.82
#